data_AF-A0A1L7RA24-F1
#
_entry.id   AF-A0A1L7RA24-F1
#
_cell.length_a   1.000
_cell.length_b   1.000
_cell.length_c   1.000
_cell.angle_alpha   90.00
_cell.angle_beta   90.00
_cell.angle_gamma   90.00
#
_symmetry.space_group_name_H-M   'P 1'
#
loop_
_entity.id
_entity.type
_entity.pdbx_description
1 polymer ?
#
loop_
_entity_poly.entity_id
_entity_poly.type
_entity_poly.pdbx_seq_one_letter_code
_entity_poly.pdbx_strand_id
1 'polypeptide(L)'
;MPFAFTGLLSVLPLNATALPPAPRSPVLLFAVLIQPVALLVAYLAGRFASHLVRRRAQISNSTATLTALIGLWAGFAGGAWLFNEDYLWAPRMLASAVVVAVIVVGITALVITRIQHEPPLDPIAEVARRGESERLELKSSARVNMHTGKRDDAMETVVAKTVAAFLNSRGGTLLLGGDDDGRLIGLAPDYATLRQPDADRFELFLRSLWRVRLGTNAAALPRLDFAPATDGAGEVCRVTVPPSPVPVYLKGPKGNGGTELWVRVGNSTQRLEVDDAISYVARRWPHEVRPSLRARVGAYLLYHRKRAAVPQVDTD
;
A
#
# COMPACT_ATOMS: atom_id res chain seq x y z
N MET A 1 15.49 64.32 -26.90
CA MET A 1 16.27 65.16 -25.97
C MET A 1 15.96 64.72 -24.54
N PRO A 2 16.97 64.31 -23.76
CA PRO A 2 16.82 64.05 -22.34
C PRO A 2 17.03 65.35 -21.55
N PHE A 3 16.23 65.60 -20.52
CA PHE A 3 16.47 66.68 -19.57
C PHE A 3 16.85 66.08 -18.22
N ALA A 4 18.10 66.31 -17.83
CA ALA A 4 18.63 66.01 -16.51
C ALA A 4 18.74 67.30 -15.69
N PHE A 5 18.28 67.19 -14.45
CA PHE A 5 18.78 67.83 -13.23
C PHE A 5 19.13 69.32 -13.26
N THR A 6 18.36 70.14 -12.52
CA THR A 6 18.87 70.85 -11.33
C THR A 6 17.75 71.64 -10.64
N GLY A 7 17.70 71.59 -9.32
CA GLY A 7 16.96 72.57 -8.51
C GLY A 7 15.65 72.08 -7.91
N LEU A 8 15.74 71.23 -6.88
CA LEU A 8 14.79 71.21 -5.76
C LEU A 8 15.47 70.55 -4.56
N LEU A 9 16.58 71.17 -4.17
CA LEU A 9 17.32 70.91 -2.93
C LEU A 9 16.83 71.94 -1.91
N SER A 10 15.55 71.85 -1.53
CA SER A 10 14.96 72.71 -0.51
C SER A 10 13.55 72.21 -0.18
N VAL A 11 13.45 71.17 0.65
CA VAL A 11 12.54 71.03 1.81
C VAL A 11 12.75 69.60 2.31
N LEU A 12 13.85 69.40 3.05
CA LEU A 12 14.03 68.22 3.90
C LEU A 12 14.14 68.78 5.32
N PRO A 13 13.07 68.77 6.12
CA PRO A 13 13.27 68.83 7.55
C PRO A 13 13.90 67.49 7.91
N LEU A 14 15.22 67.47 8.09
CA LEU A 14 15.92 66.49 8.90
C LEU A 14 15.44 66.67 10.35
N ASN A 15 14.19 66.29 10.60
CA ASN A 15 13.69 66.11 11.95
C ASN A 15 14.03 64.68 12.34
N ALA A 16 15.18 64.51 12.98
CA ALA A 16 15.54 63.29 13.65
C ALA A 16 14.57 63.08 14.83
N THR A 17 13.45 62.38 14.62
CA THR A 17 12.67 61.75 15.70
C THR A 17 11.68 60.72 15.13
N ALA A 18 11.64 59.57 15.81
CA ALA A 18 10.68 58.47 15.67
C ALA A 18 10.81 57.55 14.45
N LEU A 19 11.63 56.49 14.60
CA LEU A 19 11.22 55.18 14.10
C LEU A 19 9.76 54.91 14.56
N PRO A 20 8.91 54.29 13.74
CA PRO A 20 7.52 54.03 14.13
C PRO A 20 7.48 53.26 15.46
N PRO A 21 6.51 53.57 16.34
CA PRO A 21 6.47 53.05 17.70
C PRO A 21 6.40 51.53 17.68
N ALA A 22 6.99 50.91 18.71
CA ALA A 22 6.94 49.48 18.96
C ALA A 22 5.56 48.87 18.61
N PRO A 23 5.51 47.60 18.13
CA PRO A 23 4.26 46.97 17.71
C PRO A 23 3.16 47.14 18.76
N ARG A 24 1.96 47.56 18.32
CA ARG A 24 0.81 47.87 19.20
C ARG A 24 0.44 46.74 20.17
N SER A 25 0.77 45.50 19.81
CA SER A 25 0.71 44.35 20.72
C SER A 25 1.98 43.50 20.54
N PRO A 26 3.00 43.67 21.39
CA PRO A 26 4.23 42.88 21.31
C PRO A 26 3.95 41.37 21.48
N VAL A 27 2.88 41.03 22.18
CA VAL A 27 2.41 39.65 22.40
C VAL A 27 1.99 38.97 21.08
N LEU A 28 1.28 39.66 20.19
CA LEU A 28 0.85 39.07 18.91
C LEU A 28 2.04 38.87 17.98
N LEU A 29 2.96 39.84 17.93
CA LEU A 29 4.19 39.71 17.15
C LEU A 29 5.02 38.51 17.63
N PHE A 30 5.15 38.35 18.95
CA PHE A 30 5.85 37.21 19.54
C PHE A 30 5.13 35.88 19.25
N ALA A 31 3.80 35.84 19.34
CA ALA A 31 3.00 34.65 19.04
C ALA A 31 3.08 34.20 17.57
N VAL A 32 3.32 35.13 16.64
CA VAL A 32 3.59 34.81 15.22
C VAL A 32 5.02 34.31 15.04
N LEU A 33 6.00 35.01 15.62
CA LEU A 33 7.41 34.68 15.50
C LEU A 33 7.81 33.37 16.19
N ILE A 34 7.02 32.89 17.16
CA ILE A 34 7.28 31.61 17.82
C ILE A 34 6.82 30.40 16.99
N GLN A 35 5.96 30.57 15.98
CA GLN A 35 5.46 29.44 15.16
C GLN A 35 6.58 28.73 14.37
N PRO A 36 7.51 29.45 13.70
CA PRO A 36 8.66 28.81 13.05
C PRO A 36 9.59 28.10 14.04
N VAL A 37 9.76 28.65 15.25
CA VAL A 37 10.57 28.05 16.30
C VAL A 37 9.93 26.76 16.81
N ALA A 38 8.62 26.77 17.04
CA ALA A 38 7.86 25.56 17.40
C ALA A 38 7.96 24.49 16.32
N LEU A 39 7.92 24.87 15.04
CA LEU A 39 8.12 23.95 13.93
C LEU A 39 9.54 23.34 13.91
N LEU A 40 10.58 24.15 14.18
CA LEU A 40 11.95 23.68 14.31
C LEU A 40 12.11 22.70 15.48
N VAL A 41 11.50 23.00 16.64
CA VAL A 41 11.50 22.11 17.81
C VAL A 41 10.79 20.80 17.48
N ALA A 42 9.63 20.85 16.82
CA ALA A 42 8.92 19.66 16.37
C ALA A 42 9.76 18.83 15.37
N TYR A 43 10.47 19.47 14.44
CA TYR A 43 11.38 18.80 13.52
C TYR A 43 12.52 18.08 14.26
N LEU A 44 13.17 18.76 15.21
CA LEU A 44 14.27 18.17 16.00
C LEU A 44 13.78 17.02 16.89
N ALA A 45 12.67 17.21 17.59
CA ALA A 45 12.04 16.18 18.41
C ALA A 45 11.60 14.97 17.57
N GLY A 46 10.97 15.22 16.42
CA GLY A 46 10.58 14.19 15.46
C GLY A 46 11.77 13.43 14.90
N ARG A 47 12.87 14.12 14.56
CA ARG A 47 14.11 13.49 14.08
C ARG A 47 14.78 12.65 15.18
N PHE A 48 14.82 13.14 16.41
CA PHE A 48 15.36 12.43 17.57
C PHE A 48 14.54 11.18 17.89
N ALA A 49 13.22 11.31 18.02
CA ALA A 49 12.32 10.18 18.24
C ALA A 49 12.40 9.15 17.11
N SER A 50 12.45 9.62 15.85
CA SER A 50 12.66 8.72 14.71
C SER A 50 14.00 8.01 14.79
N HIS A 51 15.06 8.67 15.23
CA HIS A 51 16.37 8.05 15.42
C HIS A 51 16.33 6.93 16.47
N LEU A 52 15.64 7.13 17.59
CA LEU A 52 15.45 6.12 18.63
C LEU A 52 14.66 4.91 18.12
N VAL A 53 13.67 5.14 17.25
CA VAL A 53 12.80 4.07 16.74
C VAL A 53 13.28 3.48 15.40
N ARG A 54 14.39 3.95 14.81
CA ARG A 54 14.98 3.42 13.56
C ARG A 54 15.22 1.92 13.56
N ARG A 55 15.48 1.33 14.74
CA ARG A 55 15.65 -0.13 14.89
C ARG A 55 14.36 -0.92 14.70
N ARG A 56 13.19 -0.28 14.82
CA ARG A 56 11.89 -0.94 14.78
C ARG A 56 10.99 -0.41 13.66
N ALA A 57 11.03 0.88 13.31
CA ALA A 57 10.17 1.50 12.31
C ALA A 57 10.95 2.44 11.37
N GLN A 58 10.58 2.48 10.09
CA GLN A 58 11.02 3.52 9.16
C GLN A 58 9.90 4.54 8.96
N ILE A 59 9.99 5.67 9.65
CA ILE A 59 9.05 6.80 9.50
C ILE A 59 9.75 7.89 8.68
N SER A 60 9.06 8.41 7.67
CA SER A 60 9.55 9.57 6.91
C SER A 60 9.72 10.79 7.83
N ASN A 61 10.77 11.59 7.59
CA ASN A 61 11.04 12.80 8.37
C ASN A 61 9.84 13.76 8.42
N SER A 62 9.08 13.85 7.32
CA SER A 62 7.88 14.70 7.24
C SER A 62 6.77 14.19 8.16
N THR A 63 6.50 12.88 8.13
CA THR A 63 5.50 12.22 8.98
C THR A 63 5.87 12.36 10.46
N ALA A 64 7.15 12.17 10.80
CA ALA A 64 7.64 12.33 12.16
C ALA A 64 7.52 13.78 12.65
N THR A 65 7.81 14.76 11.79
CA THR A 65 7.70 16.18 12.12
C THR A 65 6.25 16.59 12.35
N LEU A 66 5.32 16.17 11.47
CA LEU A 66 3.89 16.45 11.63
C LEU A 66 3.32 15.80 12.91
N THR A 67 3.72 14.56 13.17
CA THR A 67 3.31 13.82 14.39
C THR A 67 3.87 14.50 15.66
N ALA A 68 5.14 14.92 15.62
CA ALA A 68 5.76 15.66 16.71
C ALA A 68 5.10 17.03 16.93
N LEU A 69 4.67 17.72 15.88
CA LEU A 69 3.98 19.01 15.98
C LEU A 69 2.63 18.87 16.70
N ILE A 70 1.86 17.82 16.37
CA ILE A 70 0.60 17.51 17.07
C ILE A 70 0.89 17.23 18.56
N GLY A 71 1.91 16.43 18.85
CA GLY A 71 2.30 16.15 20.24
C GLY A 71 2.84 17.37 20.98
N LEU A 72 3.51 18.29 20.28
CA LEU A 72 3.99 19.55 20.85
C LEU A 72 2.82 20.44 21.29
N TRP A 73 1.80 20.61 20.45
CA TRP A 73 0.59 21.35 20.81
C TRP A 73 -0.19 20.68 21.95
N ALA A 74 -0.33 19.36 21.91
CA ALA A 74 -0.98 18.61 22.99
C ALA A 74 -0.22 18.77 24.32
N GLY A 75 1.12 18.78 24.28
CA GLY A 75 1.94 18.97 25.48
C GLY A 75 1.88 20.40 26.02
N PHE A 76 1.85 21.43 25.17
CA PHE A 76 1.57 22.80 25.63
C PHE A 76 0.19 22.91 26.28
N ALA A 77 -0.85 22.33 25.67
CA ALA A 77 -2.20 22.35 26.20
C ALA A 77 -2.29 21.62 27.55
N GLY A 78 -1.72 20.42 27.65
CA GLY A 78 -1.68 19.65 28.91
C GLY A 78 -0.82 20.31 29.98
N GLY A 79 0.32 20.90 29.59
CA GLY A 79 1.17 21.68 30.47
C GLY A 79 0.43 22.85 31.09
N ALA A 80 -0.38 23.58 30.32
CA ALA A 80 -1.17 24.71 30.82
C ALA A 80 -2.20 24.32 31.90
N TRP A 81 -2.59 23.04 31.98
CA TRP A 81 -3.45 22.52 33.04
C TRP A 81 -2.66 22.06 34.27
N LEU A 82 -1.38 21.75 34.11
CA LEU A 82 -0.52 21.16 35.14
C LEU A 82 0.40 22.17 35.84
N PHE A 83 0.73 23.27 35.17
CA PHE A 83 1.67 24.27 35.67
C PHE A 83 1.03 25.66 35.65
N ASN A 84 1.16 26.39 36.75
CA ASN A 84 0.78 27.80 36.83
C ASN A 84 1.92 28.66 36.27
N GLU A 85 2.01 28.71 34.95
CA GLU A 85 3.00 29.50 34.22
C GLU A 85 2.26 30.49 33.30
N ASP A 86 2.66 31.76 33.33
CA ASP A 86 2.02 32.80 32.50
C ASP A 86 2.53 32.81 31.05
N TYR A 87 3.56 32.00 30.75
CA TYR A 87 4.29 32.04 29.49
C TYR A 87 4.54 30.65 28.90
N LEU A 88 4.28 30.49 27.60
CA LEU A 88 4.54 29.24 26.86
C LEU A 88 6.02 28.86 26.77
N TRP A 89 6.93 29.83 26.96
CA TRP A 89 8.38 29.60 26.95
C TRP A 89 8.94 29.24 28.33
N ALA A 90 8.10 29.10 29.36
CA ALA A 90 8.56 28.59 30.64
C ALA A 90 9.24 27.21 30.44
N PRO A 91 10.37 26.92 31.10
CA PRO A 91 11.10 25.67 30.90
C PRO A 91 10.24 24.43 31.10
N ARG A 92 9.28 24.48 32.03
CA ARG A 92 8.30 23.42 32.31
C ARG A 92 7.32 23.20 31.17
N MET A 93 6.82 24.28 30.55
CA MET A 93 5.97 24.21 29.36
C MET A 93 6.70 23.52 28.20
N LEU A 94 7.90 23.99 27.89
CA LEU A 94 8.73 23.46 26.80
C LEU A 94 9.09 21.99 27.04
N ALA A 95 9.46 21.63 28.27
CA ALA A 95 9.75 20.25 28.63
C ALA A 95 8.51 19.35 28.43
N SER A 96 7.33 19.78 28.88
CA SER A 96 6.09 19.01 28.68
C SER A 96 5.76 18.83 27.20
N ALA A 97 5.91 19.88 26.39
CA ALA A 97 5.67 19.85 24.95
C ALA A 97 6.60 18.88 24.24
N VAL A 98 7.91 18.91 24.54
CA VAL A 98 8.89 17.99 23.96
C VAL A 98 8.65 16.55 24.40
N VAL A 99 8.36 16.32 25.68
CA VAL A 99 8.08 14.97 26.21
C VAL A 99 6.85 14.37 25.53
N VAL A 100 5.75 15.11 25.44
CA VAL A 100 4.53 14.64 24.77
C VAL A 100 4.77 14.42 23.28
N ALA A 101 5.50 15.31 22.60
CA ALA A 101 5.89 15.12 21.20
C ALA A 101 6.67 13.82 20.97
N VAL A 102 7.65 13.52 21.81
CA VAL A 102 8.44 12.27 21.73
C VAL A 102 7.57 11.05 22.00
N ILE A 103 6.68 11.10 23.00
CA ILE A 103 5.75 10.01 23.33
C ILE A 103 4.81 9.74 22.16
N VAL A 104 4.18 10.76 21.58
CA VAL A 104 3.24 10.61 20.46
C VAL A 104 3.94 9.99 19.25
N VAL A 105 5.13 10.47 18.88
CA VAL A 105 5.91 9.86 17.80
C VAL A 105 6.27 8.40 18.12
N GLY A 106 6.67 8.10 19.36
CA GLY A 106 6.98 6.74 19.81
C GLY A 106 5.78 5.79 19.73
N ILE A 107 4.60 6.25 20.16
CA ILE A 107 3.35 5.48 20.07
C ILE A 107 2.96 5.26 18.61
N THR A 108 2.96 6.31 17.78
CA THR A 108 2.67 6.19 16.35
C THR A 108 3.64 5.21 15.69
N ALA A 109 4.92 5.27 16.02
CA ALA A 109 5.90 4.31 15.54
C ALA A 109 5.58 2.89 15.98
N LEU A 110 5.27 2.67 17.26
CA LEU A 110 4.87 1.37 17.78
C LEU A 110 3.62 0.82 17.08
N VAL A 111 2.63 1.67 16.83
CA VAL A 111 1.42 1.29 16.10
C VAL A 111 1.76 0.90 14.67
N ILE A 112 2.57 1.70 13.97
CA ILE A 112 3.03 1.39 12.61
C ILE A 112 3.77 0.06 12.59
N THR A 113 4.70 -0.18 13.52
CA THR A 113 5.45 -1.45 13.56
C THR A 113 4.56 -2.63 13.86
N ARG A 114 3.56 -2.47 14.73
CA ARG A 114 2.59 -3.54 15.02
C ARG A 114 1.68 -3.84 13.84
N ILE A 115 1.25 -2.82 13.10
CA ILE A 115 0.41 -3.00 11.89
C ILE A 115 1.23 -3.60 10.74
N GLN A 116 2.49 -3.18 10.60
CA GLN A 116 3.39 -3.67 9.55
C GLN A 116 4.09 -4.99 9.93
N HIS A 117 3.92 -5.51 11.14
CA HIS A 117 4.49 -6.78 11.54
C HIS A 117 3.71 -7.90 10.84
N GLU A 118 4.17 -8.30 9.65
CA GLU A 118 3.76 -9.56 9.07
C GLU A 118 4.40 -10.67 9.92
N PRO A 119 3.59 -11.55 10.56
CA PRO A 119 4.15 -12.66 11.33
C PRO A 119 5.02 -13.50 10.39
N PRO A 120 6.20 -13.97 10.85
CA PRO A 120 7.03 -14.85 10.06
C PRO A 120 6.19 -16.08 9.68
N LEU A 121 6.17 -16.39 8.38
CA LEU A 121 5.43 -17.53 7.88
C LEU A 121 6.03 -18.81 8.47
N ASP A 122 5.17 -19.79 8.78
CA ASP A 122 5.62 -21.11 9.24
C ASP A 122 6.62 -21.73 8.25
N PRO A 123 7.59 -22.55 8.69
CA PRO A 123 8.51 -23.23 7.77
C PRO A 123 7.76 -24.04 6.70
N ILE A 124 8.26 -24.06 5.46
CA ILE A 124 7.57 -24.73 4.33
C ILE A 124 7.27 -26.20 4.63
N ALA A 125 8.20 -26.91 5.28
CA ALA A 125 8.00 -28.31 5.68
C ALA A 125 6.84 -28.50 6.67
N GLU A 126 6.61 -27.56 7.58
CA GLU A 126 5.46 -27.61 8.49
C GLU A 126 4.16 -27.31 7.76
N VAL A 127 4.18 -26.37 6.81
CA VAL A 127 3.01 -26.09 5.97
C VAL A 127 2.63 -27.31 5.14
N ALA A 128 3.60 -27.98 4.51
CA ALA A 128 3.36 -29.17 3.68
C ALA A 128 2.74 -30.33 4.48
N ARG A 129 3.20 -30.56 5.72
CA ARG A 129 2.65 -31.59 6.62
C ARG A 129 1.18 -31.41 6.98
N ARG A 130 0.63 -30.20 6.87
CA ARG A 130 -0.79 -29.95 7.15
C ARG A 130 -1.72 -30.53 6.09
N GLY A 131 -1.18 -30.89 4.91
CA GLY A 131 -1.94 -31.42 3.79
C GLY A 131 -2.78 -30.36 3.08
N GLU A 132 -3.36 -30.73 1.93
CA GLU A 132 -4.19 -29.82 1.15
C GLU A 132 -5.43 -29.34 1.91
N SER A 133 -5.80 -28.09 1.72
CA SER A 133 -6.96 -27.47 2.34
C SER A 133 -7.57 -26.38 1.44
N GLU A 134 -8.65 -25.72 1.87
CA GLU A 134 -9.22 -24.57 1.14
C GLU A 134 -8.16 -23.48 0.84
N ARG A 135 -7.11 -23.39 1.69
CA ARG A 135 -6.08 -22.36 1.60
C ARG A 135 -4.69 -22.90 1.30
N LEU A 136 -4.53 -24.21 1.08
CA LEU A 136 -3.23 -24.83 0.78
C LEU A 136 -3.39 -25.80 -0.38
N GLU A 137 -2.70 -25.54 -1.47
CA GLU A 137 -2.58 -26.45 -2.61
C GLU A 137 -1.15 -26.97 -2.70
N LEU A 138 -0.98 -28.26 -2.99
CA LEU A 138 0.30 -28.83 -3.33
C LEU A 138 0.32 -29.18 -4.81
N LYS A 139 1.43 -28.86 -5.47
CA LYS A 139 1.71 -29.28 -6.84
C LYS A 139 3.15 -29.71 -6.95
N SER A 140 3.36 -30.86 -7.59
CA SER A 140 4.68 -31.45 -7.76
C SER A 140 5.59 -30.62 -8.67
N SER A 141 5.01 -29.86 -9.60
CA SER A 141 5.73 -29.04 -10.59
C SER A 141 4.86 -27.87 -11.05
N ALA A 142 5.50 -26.84 -11.60
CA ALA A 142 4.80 -25.69 -12.19
C ALA A 142 4.72 -25.74 -13.72
N ARG A 143 5.64 -26.44 -14.39
CA ARG A 143 5.70 -26.48 -15.86
C ARG A 143 6.09 -27.82 -16.46
N VAL A 144 6.49 -28.80 -15.65
CA VAL A 144 6.85 -30.14 -16.11
C VAL A 144 5.76 -31.13 -15.72
N ASN A 145 5.31 -31.89 -16.70
CA ASN A 145 4.42 -32.99 -16.41
C ASN A 145 5.26 -34.17 -15.88
N MET A 146 5.07 -34.52 -14.61
CA MET A 146 5.89 -35.54 -13.92
C MET A 146 5.79 -36.94 -14.55
N HIS A 147 4.72 -37.23 -15.29
CA HIS A 147 4.55 -38.50 -15.98
C HIS A 147 5.34 -38.57 -17.29
N THR A 148 5.43 -37.45 -18.02
CA THR A 148 6.11 -37.40 -19.32
C THR A 148 7.54 -36.87 -19.24
N GLY A 149 7.90 -36.22 -18.13
CA GLY A 149 9.19 -35.53 -17.93
C GLY A 149 9.38 -34.32 -18.86
N LYS A 150 8.34 -33.88 -19.56
CA LYS A 150 8.41 -32.80 -20.55
C LYS A 150 7.67 -31.56 -20.05
N ARG A 151 8.09 -30.41 -20.60
CA ARG A 151 7.37 -29.15 -20.41
C ARG A 151 5.95 -29.28 -20.96
N ASP A 152 4.99 -28.83 -20.17
CA ASP A 152 3.56 -28.90 -20.48
C ASP A 152 2.87 -27.58 -20.09
N ASP A 153 2.31 -26.88 -21.09
CA ASP A 153 1.58 -25.63 -20.91
C ASP A 153 0.29 -25.83 -20.07
N ALA A 154 -0.21 -27.06 -19.96
CA ALA A 154 -1.31 -27.40 -19.07
C ALA A 154 -0.89 -27.24 -17.59
N MET A 155 0.35 -27.60 -17.22
CA MET A 155 0.87 -27.43 -15.86
C MET A 155 0.96 -25.94 -15.51
N GLU A 156 1.50 -25.13 -16.43
CA GLU A 156 1.56 -23.67 -16.26
C GLU A 156 0.14 -23.07 -16.11
N THR A 157 -0.84 -23.64 -16.82
CA THR A 157 -2.24 -23.22 -16.73
C THR A 157 -2.89 -23.62 -15.41
N VAL A 158 -2.60 -24.80 -14.87
CA VAL A 158 -3.07 -25.22 -13.54
C VAL A 158 -2.55 -24.26 -12.47
N VAL A 159 -1.26 -23.95 -12.49
CA VAL A 159 -0.66 -22.97 -11.55
C VAL A 159 -1.33 -21.59 -11.67
N ALA A 160 -1.54 -21.10 -12.89
CA ALA A 160 -2.19 -19.81 -13.11
C ALA A 160 -3.66 -19.81 -12.62
N LYS A 161 -4.40 -20.90 -12.82
CA LYS A 161 -5.78 -21.07 -12.30
C LYS A 161 -5.80 -21.06 -10.78
N THR A 162 -4.91 -21.80 -10.13
CA THR A 162 -4.84 -21.85 -8.67
C THR A 162 -4.54 -20.47 -8.07
N VAL A 163 -3.58 -19.74 -8.64
CA VAL A 163 -3.26 -18.38 -8.18
C VAL A 163 -4.44 -17.43 -8.42
N ALA A 164 -5.09 -17.47 -9.59
CA ALA A 164 -6.29 -16.68 -9.86
C ALA A 164 -7.42 -16.98 -8.85
N ALA A 165 -7.66 -18.27 -8.57
CA ALA A 165 -8.65 -18.71 -7.62
C ALA A 165 -8.38 -18.20 -6.21
N PHE A 166 -7.12 -18.25 -5.74
CA PHE A 166 -6.75 -17.69 -4.45
C PHE A 166 -6.90 -16.17 -4.40
N LEU A 167 -6.46 -15.44 -5.42
CA LEU A 167 -6.63 -13.98 -5.53
C LEU A 167 -8.11 -13.59 -5.44
N ASN A 168 -8.98 -14.33 -6.12
CA ASN A 168 -10.42 -14.05 -6.10
C ASN A 168 -11.13 -14.53 -4.82
N SER A 169 -10.47 -15.32 -3.97
CA SER A 169 -11.05 -15.92 -2.78
C SER A 169 -10.42 -15.33 -1.51
N ARG A 170 -10.27 -16.10 -0.43
CA ARG A 170 -9.68 -15.59 0.84
C ARG A 170 -8.15 -15.52 0.82
N GLY A 171 -7.51 -15.62 -0.35
CA GLY A 171 -6.09 -15.91 -0.47
C GLY A 171 -5.79 -17.38 -0.18
N GLY A 172 -4.51 -17.71 -0.14
CA GLY A 172 -4.01 -19.05 0.14
C GLY A 172 -2.53 -19.20 -0.15
N THR A 173 -2.06 -20.43 -0.06
CA THR A 173 -0.68 -20.84 -0.29
C THR A 173 -0.67 -21.94 -1.34
N LEU A 174 0.16 -21.77 -2.36
CA LEU A 174 0.48 -22.82 -3.32
C LEU A 174 1.92 -23.27 -3.07
N LEU A 175 2.12 -24.55 -2.78
CA LEU A 175 3.45 -25.15 -2.69
C LEU A 175 3.77 -25.87 -4.00
N LEU A 176 4.89 -25.49 -4.60
CA LEU A 176 5.44 -26.07 -5.82
C LEU A 176 6.66 -26.93 -5.46
N GLY A 177 6.71 -28.16 -5.99
CA GLY A 177 7.71 -29.15 -5.62
C GLY A 177 7.29 -30.01 -4.42
N GLY A 178 5.99 -30.10 -4.14
CA GLY A 178 5.41 -31.00 -3.14
C GLY A 178 4.49 -32.02 -3.79
N ASP A 179 4.48 -33.26 -3.31
CA ASP A 179 3.51 -34.28 -3.74
C ASP A 179 2.20 -34.21 -2.94
N ASP A 180 1.22 -35.01 -3.34
CA ASP A 180 -0.10 -35.04 -2.71
C ASP A 180 -0.05 -35.60 -1.26
N ASP A 181 1.02 -36.31 -0.90
CA ASP A 181 1.28 -36.85 0.45
C ASP A 181 1.96 -35.82 1.37
N GLY A 182 2.25 -34.61 0.88
CA GLY A 182 2.92 -33.56 1.65
C GLY A 182 4.45 -33.69 1.71
N ARG A 183 5.06 -34.57 0.90
CA ARG A 183 6.52 -34.69 0.79
C ARG A 183 7.08 -33.61 -0.12
N LEU A 184 8.25 -33.11 0.24
CA LEU A 184 8.93 -32.04 -0.50
C LEU A 184 9.94 -32.64 -1.48
N ILE A 185 9.48 -32.92 -2.70
CA ILE A 185 10.24 -33.58 -3.77
C ILE A 185 11.17 -32.64 -4.56
N GLY A 186 10.95 -31.32 -4.46
CA GLY A 186 11.78 -30.29 -5.11
C GLY A 186 11.43 -29.98 -6.57
N LEU A 187 12.02 -28.90 -7.08
CA LEU A 187 11.76 -28.32 -8.40
C LEU A 187 12.87 -28.58 -9.43
N ALA A 188 13.74 -29.57 -9.21
CA ALA A 188 14.80 -29.90 -10.16
C ALA A 188 14.30 -30.10 -11.62
N PRO A 189 13.16 -30.78 -11.88
CA PRO A 189 12.61 -30.90 -13.23
C PRO A 189 12.24 -29.53 -13.83
N ASP A 190 11.61 -28.65 -13.06
CA ASP A 190 11.26 -27.30 -13.49
C ASP A 190 12.51 -26.48 -13.80
N TYR A 191 13.53 -26.54 -12.93
CA TYR A 191 14.79 -25.82 -13.10
C TYR A 191 15.53 -26.25 -14.37
N ALA A 192 15.48 -27.54 -14.72
CA ALA A 192 16.10 -28.06 -15.95
C ALA A 192 15.48 -27.48 -17.24
N THR A 193 14.27 -26.92 -17.18
CA THR A 193 13.62 -26.27 -18.33
C THR A 193 13.96 -24.78 -18.46
N LEU A 194 14.78 -24.24 -17.55
CA LEU A 194 15.26 -22.85 -17.57
C LEU A 194 16.65 -22.77 -18.20
N ARG A 195 17.00 -21.59 -18.69
CA ARG A 195 18.36 -21.34 -19.22
C ARG A 195 19.43 -21.48 -18.14
N GLN A 196 19.08 -21.13 -16.91
CA GLN A 196 19.90 -21.26 -15.71
C GLN A 196 19.00 -21.93 -14.65
N PRO A 197 19.42 -23.07 -14.08
CA PRO A 197 18.61 -23.85 -13.15
C PRO A 197 18.72 -23.27 -11.73
N ASP A 198 18.17 -22.07 -11.51
CA ASP A 198 18.19 -21.37 -10.22
C ASP A 198 16.78 -20.86 -9.82
N ALA A 199 16.63 -20.58 -8.51
CA ALA A 199 15.38 -20.05 -7.94
C ALA A 199 15.00 -18.69 -8.51
N ASP A 200 15.97 -17.80 -8.73
CA ASP A 200 15.74 -16.45 -9.24
C ASP A 200 15.09 -16.48 -10.63
N ARG A 201 15.58 -17.34 -11.54
CA ARG A 201 15.04 -17.49 -12.88
C ARG A 201 13.68 -18.18 -12.85
N PHE A 202 13.45 -19.08 -11.91
CA PHE A 202 12.14 -19.69 -11.70
C PHE A 202 11.10 -18.66 -11.20
N GLU A 203 11.48 -17.80 -10.25
CA GLU A 203 10.63 -16.68 -9.82
C GLU A 203 10.30 -15.75 -10.98
N LEU A 204 11.29 -15.35 -11.78
CA LEU A 204 11.07 -14.52 -12.98
C LEU A 204 10.10 -15.19 -13.96
N PHE A 205 10.19 -16.51 -14.12
CA PHE A 205 9.25 -17.28 -14.93
C PHE A 205 7.82 -17.17 -14.39
N LEU A 206 7.60 -17.43 -13.09
CA LEU A 206 6.27 -17.35 -12.47
C LEU A 206 5.68 -15.94 -12.57
N ARG A 207 6.49 -14.91 -12.31
CA ARG A 207 6.06 -13.51 -12.46
C ARG A 207 5.69 -13.19 -13.90
N SER A 208 6.45 -13.68 -14.88
CA SER A 208 6.14 -13.51 -16.30
C SER A 208 4.83 -14.21 -16.69
N LEU A 209 4.64 -15.46 -16.24
CA LEU A 209 3.43 -16.25 -16.43
C LEU A 209 2.21 -15.48 -15.91
N TRP A 210 2.24 -15.02 -14.66
CA TRP A 210 1.13 -14.26 -14.08
C TRP A 210 0.93 -12.91 -14.75
N ARG A 211 2.00 -12.20 -15.17
CA ARG A 211 1.85 -10.92 -15.88
C ARG A 211 1.08 -11.10 -17.19
N VAL A 212 1.39 -12.16 -17.95
CA VAL A 212 0.72 -12.46 -19.22
C VAL A 212 -0.72 -12.94 -18.98
N ARG A 213 -0.92 -13.80 -17.97
CA ARG A 213 -2.19 -14.51 -17.74
C ARG A 213 -3.19 -13.75 -16.88
N LEU A 214 -2.74 -12.97 -15.89
CA LEU A 214 -3.56 -12.27 -14.89
C LEU A 214 -3.46 -10.74 -15.00
N GLY A 215 -2.47 -10.22 -15.73
CA GLY A 215 -2.18 -8.80 -15.83
C GLY A 215 -1.19 -8.30 -14.77
N THR A 216 -0.60 -7.13 -15.02
CA THR A 216 0.53 -6.58 -14.25
C THR A 216 0.20 -6.37 -12.77
N ASN A 217 -0.96 -5.78 -12.45
CA ASN A 217 -1.31 -5.46 -11.07
C ASN A 217 -1.56 -6.72 -10.24
N ALA A 218 -2.25 -7.71 -10.82
CA ALA A 218 -2.51 -8.99 -10.15
C ALA A 218 -1.21 -9.80 -9.96
N ALA A 219 -0.31 -9.77 -10.94
CA ALA A 219 0.97 -10.48 -10.89
C ALA A 219 1.94 -9.96 -9.81
N ALA A 220 1.73 -8.75 -9.31
CA ALA A 220 2.53 -8.17 -8.23
C ALA A 220 2.09 -8.62 -6.83
N LEU A 221 0.89 -9.19 -6.68
CA LEU A 221 0.33 -9.56 -5.38
C LEU A 221 0.95 -10.83 -4.77
N PRO A 222 1.19 -11.93 -5.51
CA PRO A 222 1.80 -13.12 -4.95
C PRO A 222 3.23 -12.88 -4.46
N ARG A 223 3.55 -13.40 -3.28
CA ARG A 223 4.90 -13.41 -2.71
C ARG A 223 5.48 -14.81 -2.81
N LEU A 224 6.76 -14.89 -3.18
CA LEU A 224 7.46 -16.16 -3.34
C LEU A 224 8.54 -16.28 -2.26
N ASP A 225 8.72 -17.49 -1.76
CA ASP A 225 9.82 -17.87 -0.91
C ASP A 225 10.24 -19.32 -1.19
N PHE A 226 11.52 -19.61 -0.97
CA PHE A 226 12.12 -20.90 -1.33
C PHE A 226 12.72 -21.56 -0.09
N ALA A 227 12.67 -22.89 -0.05
CA ALA A 227 13.38 -23.68 0.95
C ALA A 227 13.94 -24.96 0.31
N PRO A 228 14.97 -25.57 0.89
CA PRO A 228 15.48 -26.86 0.43
C PRO A 228 14.40 -27.94 0.45
N ALA A 229 14.38 -28.78 -0.58
CA ALA A 229 13.58 -30.00 -0.59
C ALA A 229 14.08 -30.98 0.49
N THR A 230 13.16 -31.67 1.16
CA THR A 230 13.52 -32.62 2.23
C THR A 230 13.70 -34.03 1.69
N ASP A 231 12.92 -34.41 0.68
CA ASP A 231 12.85 -35.76 0.13
C ASP A 231 13.35 -35.85 -1.33
N GLY A 232 13.89 -34.75 -1.87
CA GLY A 232 14.33 -34.67 -3.25
C GLY A 232 15.43 -33.64 -3.48
N ALA A 233 15.69 -33.33 -4.76
CA ALA A 233 16.79 -32.46 -5.17
C ALA A 233 16.31 -31.04 -5.49
N GLY A 234 17.13 -30.05 -5.13
CA GLY A 234 16.85 -28.64 -5.36
C GLY A 234 16.01 -28.02 -4.25
N GLU A 235 15.16 -27.08 -4.62
CA GLU A 235 14.34 -26.29 -3.70
C GLU A 235 12.85 -26.47 -4.01
N VAL A 236 12.02 -26.17 -3.03
CA VAL A 236 10.57 -26.02 -3.17
C VAL A 236 10.23 -24.54 -3.13
N CYS A 237 9.18 -24.15 -3.86
CA CYS A 237 8.73 -22.77 -3.93
C CYS A 237 7.36 -22.65 -3.26
N ARG A 238 7.27 -21.80 -2.25
CA ARG A 238 5.99 -21.38 -1.69
C ARG A 238 5.55 -20.09 -2.35
N VAL A 239 4.31 -20.09 -2.83
CA VAL A 239 3.63 -18.90 -3.35
C VAL A 239 2.52 -18.53 -2.37
N THR A 240 2.72 -17.45 -1.63
CA THR A 240 1.73 -16.86 -0.73
C THR A 240 0.90 -15.84 -1.49
N VAL A 241 -0.40 -16.12 -1.65
CA VAL A 241 -1.32 -15.34 -2.47
C VAL A 241 -2.33 -14.62 -1.56
N PRO A 242 -2.29 -13.28 -1.44
CA PRO A 242 -3.27 -12.54 -0.67
C PRO A 242 -4.62 -12.43 -1.43
N PRO A 243 -5.74 -12.14 -0.75
CA PRO A 243 -6.97 -11.79 -1.43
C PRO A 243 -6.80 -10.48 -2.22
N SER A 244 -7.24 -10.47 -3.48
CA SER A 244 -7.15 -9.30 -4.35
C SER A 244 -8.21 -8.24 -3.99
N PRO A 245 -7.86 -6.93 -4.05
CA PRO A 245 -8.82 -5.84 -3.83
C PRO A 245 -9.80 -5.65 -4.99
N VAL A 246 -9.55 -6.27 -6.14
CA VAL A 246 -10.36 -6.22 -7.37
C VAL A 246 -10.49 -7.62 -7.99
N PRO A 247 -11.52 -7.91 -8.81
CA PRO A 247 -11.63 -9.20 -9.50
C PRO A 247 -10.46 -9.43 -10.47
N VAL A 248 -9.88 -10.63 -10.43
CA VAL A 248 -8.76 -11.05 -11.28
C VAL A 248 -9.25 -12.09 -12.29
N TYR A 249 -9.17 -11.74 -13.57
CA TYR A 249 -9.57 -12.62 -14.65
C TYR A 249 -8.35 -13.32 -15.25
N LEU A 250 -8.45 -14.63 -15.44
CA LEU A 250 -7.44 -15.44 -16.11
C LEU A 250 -7.67 -15.40 -17.61
N LYS A 251 -6.68 -14.94 -18.37
CA LYS A 251 -6.66 -15.06 -19.82
C LYS A 251 -6.30 -16.48 -20.24
N GLY A 252 -6.72 -16.86 -21.45
CA GLY A 252 -6.33 -18.14 -22.04
C GLY A 252 -4.81 -18.27 -22.27
N PRO A 253 -4.36 -19.43 -22.77
CA PRO A 253 -2.94 -19.71 -23.01
C PRO A 253 -2.28 -18.60 -23.85
N LYS A 254 -1.04 -18.25 -23.48
CA LYS A 254 -0.26 -17.16 -24.10
C LYS A 254 -0.93 -15.77 -24.05
N GLY A 255 -1.94 -15.57 -23.19
CA GLY A 255 -2.64 -14.30 -23.03
C GLY A 255 -3.73 -14.05 -24.06
N ASN A 256 -4.04 -15.05 -24.89
CA ASN A 256 -5.07 -14.98 -25.93
C ASN A 256 -6.32 -15.75 -25.52
N GLY A 257 -7.48 -15.34 -26.02
CA GLY A 257 -8.77 -16.01 -25.79
C GLY A 257 -9.63 -15.31 -24.74
N GLY A 258 -10.74 -15.95 -24.40
CA GLY A 258 -11.68 -15.47 -23.38
C GLY A 258 -11.04 -15.34 -22.00
N THR A 259 -11.55 -14.39 -21.23
CA THR A 259 -11.20 -14.21 -19.83
C THR A 259 -12.12 -15.03 -18.94
N GLU A 260 -11.55 -15.79 -18.01
CA GLU A 260 -12.29 -16.66 -17.10
C GLU A 260 -12.12 -16.19 -15.66
N LEU A 261 -13.19 -16.25 -14.87
CA LEU A 261 -13.14 -15.99 -13.44
C LEU A 261 -13.08 -17.32 -12.68
N TRP A 262 -11.98 -17.53 -11.96
CA TRP A 262 -11.75 -18.73 -11.15
C TRP A 262 -11.83 -18.38 -9.67
N VAL A 263 -12.44 -19.26 -8.86
CA VAL A 263 -12.60 -19.09 -7.41
C VAL A 263 -12.34 -20.41 -6.69
N ARG A 264 -11.99 -20.34 -5.40
CA ARG A 264 -11.93 -21.49 -4.50
C ARG A 264 -13.30 -21.78 -3.92
N VAL A 265 -13.73 -23.04 -4.05
CA VAL A 265 -14.93 -23.58 -3.42
C VAL A 265 -14.50 -24.83 -2.65
N GLY A 266 -14.33 -24.69 -1.34
CA GLY A 266 -13.69 -25.73 -0.52
C GLY A 266 -12.26 -25.99 -1.00
N ASN A 267 -11.89 -27.27 -1.16
CA ASN A 267 -10.58 -27.66 -1.70
C ASN A 267 -10.49 -27.60 -3.23
N SER A 268 -11.55 -27.19 -3.94
CA SER A 268 -11.59 -27.22 -5.41
C SER A 268 -11.43 -25.82 -6.03
N THR A 269 -10.79 -25.78 -7.19
CA THR A 269 -10.70 -24.58 -8.04
C THR A 269 -11.75 -24.67 -9.14
N GLN A 270 -12.74 -23.76 -9.11
CA GLN A 270 -13.88 -23.77 -10.03
C GLN A 270 -13.93 -22.52 -10.90
N ARG A 271 -14.32 -22.70 -12.16
CA ARG A 271 -14.65 -21.60 -13.07
C ARG A 271 -16.09 -21.17 -12.81
N LEU A 272 -16.31 -19.88 -12.60
CA LEU A 272 -17.65 -19.33 -12.57
C LEU A 272 -18.13 -19.06 -13.99
N GLU A 273 -19.38 -19.44 -14.27
CA GLU A 273 -20.09 -18.97 -15.46
C GLU A 273 -20.42 -17.47 -15.32
N VAL A 274 -20.85 -16.85 -16.42
CA VAL A 274 -20.97 -15.38 -16.49
C VAL A 274 -21.97 -14.82 -15.47
N ASP A 275 -23.11 -15.47 -15.29
CA ASP A 275 -24.16 -15.11 -14.34
C ASP A 275 -23.70 -15.23 -12.88
N ASP A 276 -23.04 -16.33 -12.54
CA ASP A 276 -22.44 -16.54 -11.23
C ASP A 276 -21.29 -15.56 -10.98
N ALA A 277 -20.47 -15.28 -11.98
CA ALA A 277 -19.36 -14.34 -11.90
C ALA A 277 -19.85 -12.92 -11.59
N ILE A 278 -20.89 -12.44 -12.27
CA ILE A 278 -21.49 -11.12 -12.01
C ILE A 278 -21.99 -11.05 -10.56
N SER A 279 -22.75 -12.06 -10.14
CA SER A 279 -23.30 -12.13 -8.78
C SER A 279 -22.22 -12.20 -7.71
N TYR A 280 -21.15 -12.95 -7.97
CA TYR A 280 -20.00 -13.09 -7.09
C TYR A 280 -19.24 -11.77 -6.94
N VAL A 281 -18.93 -11.13 -8.07
CA VAL A 281 -18.19 -9.87 -8.11
C VAL A 281 -18.97 -8.76 -7.39
N ALA A 282 -20.29 -8.66 -7.61
CA ALA A 282 -21.13 -7.67 -6.94
C ALA A 282 -21.16 -7.83 -5.42
N ARG A 283 -21.13 -9.06 -4.91
CA ARG A 283 -21.12 -9.34 -3.46
C ARG A 283 -19.75 -9.09 -2.85
N ARG A 284 -18.68 -9.51 -3.53
CA ARG A 284 -17.32 -9.45 -3.00
C ARG A 284 -16.66 -8.07 -3.16
N TRP A 285 -16.90 -7.40 -4.28
CA TRP A 285 -16.36 -6.08 -4.59
C TRP A 285 -17.49 -5.10 -4.97
N PRO A 286 -18.32 -4.64 -4.01
CA PRO A 286 -19.47 -3.79 -4.31
C PRO A 286 -19.09 -2.45 -4.98
N HIS A 287 -17.87 -1.96 -4.77
CA HIS A 287 -17.39 -0.69 -5.31
C HIS A 287 -17.08 -0.75 -6.81
N GLU A 288 -16.77 -1.94 -7.35
CA GLU A 288 -16.53 -2.14 -8.79
C GLU A 288 -17.85 -2.10 -9.58
N VAL A 289 -18.96 -2.51 -8.95
CA VAL A 289 -20.28 -2.60 -9.62
C VAL A 289 -21.13 -1.34 -9.35
N ARG A 290 -20.97 -0.69 -8.20
CA ARG A 290 -21.80 0.47 -7.84
C ARG A 290 -21.22 1.77 -8.42
N PRO A 291 -22.01 2.55 -9.17
CA PRO A 291 -21.55 3.84 -9.66
C PRO A 291 -21.26 4.78 -8.49
N SER A 292 -20.11 5.46 -8.57
CA SER A 292 -19.71 6.46 -7.58
C SER A 292 -20.78 7.56 -7.46
N LEU A 293 -20.83 8.23 -6.30
CA LEU A 293 -21.71 9.40 -6.09
C LEU A 293 -21.53 10.45 -7.19
N ARG A 294 -20.29 10.69 -7.64
CA ARG A 294 -19.97 11.60 -8.74
C ARG A 294 -20.60 11.15 -10.05
N ALA A 295 -20.51 9.86 -10.38
CA ALA A 295 -21.12 9.31 -11.60
C ALA A 295 -22.65 9.39 -11.55
N ARG A 296 -23.27 9.13 -10.39
CA ARG A 296 -24.72 9.25 -10.19
C ARG A 296 -25.19 10.70 -10.38
N VAL A 297 -24.51 11.66 -9.77
CA VAL A 297 -24.81 13.09 -9.92
C VAL A 297 -24.60 13.54 -11.35
N GLY A 298 -23.49 13.14 -11.99
CA GLY A 298 -23.22 13.45 -13.40
C GLY A 298 -24.30 12.92 -14.35
N ALA A 299 -24.70 11.65 -14.19
CA ALA A 299 -25.77 11.06 -14.98
C ALA A 299 -27.12 11.77 -14.77
N TYR A 300 -27.45 12.12 -13.52
CA TYR A 300 -28.64 12.89 -13.20
C TYR A 300 -28.63 14.27 -13.89
N LEU A 301 -27.53 15.01 -13.80
CA LEU A 301 -27.38 16.32 -14.44
C LEU A 301 -27.45 16.24 -15.97
N LEU A 302 -26.84 15.22 -16.58
CA LEU A 302 -26.92 14.98 -18.03
C LEU A 302 -28.36 14.66 -18.48
N TYR A 303 -29.07 13.82 -17.72
CA TYR A 303 -30.46 13.48 -18.00
C TYR A 303 -31.36 14.72 -17.95
N HIS A 304 -31.19 15.59 -16.95
CA HIS A 304 -31.99 16.81 -16.83
C HIS A 304 -31.63 17.88 -17.87
N ARG A 305 -30.35 17.99 -18.28
CA ARG A 305 -29.94 18.89 -19.35
C ARG A 305 -30.57 18.51 -20.70
N LYS A 306 -30.70 17.21 -20.99
CA LYS A 306 -31.30 16.73 -22.25
C LYS A 306 -32.81 16.99 -22.32
N ARG A 307 -33.52 16.95 -21.18
CA ARG A 307 -34.95 17.28 -21.10
C ARG A 307 -35.25 18.76 -21.37
N ALA A 308 -34.35 19.66 -21.00
CA ALA A 308 -34.49 21.09 -21.28
C ALA A 308 -34.20 21.47 -22.75
N ALA A 309 -33.65 20.54 -23.55
CA ALA A 309 -33.22 20.78 -24.92
C ALA A 309 -34.12 20.13 -25.99
N VAL A 310 -35.25 19.53 -25.60
CA VAL A 310 -36.27 19.06 -26.56
C VAL A 310 -37.21 20.23 -26.84
N PRO A 311 -37.17 20.88 -28.03
CA PRO A 311 -38.16 21.88 -28.37
C PRO A 311 -39.54 21.21 -28.44
N GLN A 312 -40.56 21.83 -27.85
CA GLN A 312 -41.95 21.50 -28.15
C GLN A 312 -42.12 21.64 -29.67
N VAL A 313 -42.40 20.52 -30.33
CA VAL A 313 -42.93 20.56 -31.69
C VAL A 313 -44.37 21.03 -31.51
N ASP A 314 -44.61 22.32 -31.79
CA ASP A 314 -45.97 22.85 -31.92
C ASP A 314 -46.63 22.10 -33.07
N THR A 315 -47.64 21.30 -32.73
CA THR A 315 -48.59 20.76 -33.70
C THR A 315 -49.70 21.79 -33.85
N ASP A 316 -49.59 22.63 -34.88
CA ASP A 316 -50.69 23.37 -35.50
C ASP A 316 -50.88 22.85 -36.94
#